data_AF-A0A0G0H143-F1
#
_entry.id   AF-A0A0G0H143-F1
#
_cell.length_a   1.000
_cell.length_b   1.000
_cell.length_c   1.000
_cell.angle_alpha   90.00
_cell.angle_beta   90.00
_cell.angle_gamma   90.00
#
_symmetry.space_group_name_H-M   'P 1'
#
loop_
_entity.id
_entity.type
_entity.pdbx_description
1 polymer ?
#
loop_
_entity_poly.entity_id
_entity_poly.type
_entity_poly.pdbx_seq_one_letter_code
_entity_poly.pdbx_strand_id
1 'polypeptide(L)'
;MLRKWKFILIIVSLLSITVTPLFAQTKDLLSPSENLWLKSRNNTIVVYPEENAPPYSYKNTAGNPQGLSIDYIELIAEKIGAKIQYLTPRPANQVMEDIQKDKGDVVAIITPDKDKEQFLLFTENYITSPAVIVVRKDYQKNTGLTLNYFNGKRVGVVNDSALEAYIRINYPRVVIDEMTDDEISLQQVVLGEIDAATMDVASLSYFLSKQVLSSVKIAGSTGFEYKPSFGIPKNISILQSILEKGLSQISSSDRALLTEKWIVVPEQEKKENSLFSAIQSNSGVVILYALFGLGIIIVILLRRRHRSFVASYFKKAEDINELRTEVSGLEKVNDMLAKEIKEVKAEEDRIQEKINSLGK
;
A
#
# COMPACT_ATOMS: atom_id res chain seq x y z
N MET A 1 48.74 78.89 32.69
CA MET A 1 48.15 77.86 31.80
C MET A 1 48.41 76.49 32.40
N LEU A 2 47.58 75.48 32.07
CA LEU A 2 47.62 74.07 32.53
C LEU A 2 46.86 73.76 33.84
N ARG A 3 45.53 73.88 33.73
CA ARG A 3 44.54 73.32 34.65
C ARG A 3 43.70 72.31 33.88
N LYS A 4 44.22 71.11 33.55
CA LYS A 4 43.46 70.03 32.85
C LYS A 4 44.03 68.61 33.03
N TRP A 5 44.41 68.18 34.24
CA TRP A 5 44.90 66.80 34.47
C TRP A 5 44.22 66.12 35.67
N LYS A 6 42.87 66.16 35.72
CA LYS A 6 42.08 65.43 36.74
C LYS A 6 40.86 64.68 36.19
N PHE A 7 40.82 64.38 34.89
CA PHE A 7 39.65 63.74 34.26
C PHE A 7 39.94 62.47 33.44
N ILE A 8 41.06 61.78 33.71
CA ILE A 8 41.42 60.52 33.01
C ILE A 8 41.76 59.42 34.03
N LEU A 9 40.96 59.25 35.09
CA LEU A 9 41.12 58.16 36.05
C LEU A 9 39.79 57.52 36.53
N ILE A 10 38.63 57.86 35.95
CA ILE A 10 37.31 57.35 36.41
C ILE A 10 36.46 56.73 35.27
N ILE A 11 37.02 56.45 34.08
CA ILE A 11 36.31 55.74 32.99
C ILE A 11 37.16 54.58 32.43
N VAL A 12 37.78 53.80 33.33
CA VAL A 12 38.36 52.47 32.99
C VAL A 12 37.84 51.39 33.97
N SER A 13 36.86 51.73 34.81
CA SER A 13 36.32 50.82 35.84
C SER A 13 35.02 50.09 35.45
N LEU A 14 34.57 50.17 34.18
CA LEU A 14 33.25 49.66 33.79
C LEU A 14 33.29 49.00 32.40
N LEU A 15 34.15 48.00 32.21
CA LEU A 15 33.93 46.98 31.18
C LEU A 15 34.71 45.67 31.43
N SER A 16 34.79 45.21 32.68
CA SER A 16 35.12 43.81 32.95
C SER A 16 33.83 43.00 32.89
N ILE A 17 33.23 42.90 31.70
CA ILE A 17 32.29 41.81 31.42
C ILE A 17 33.18 40.57 31.41
N THR A 18 33.26 39.88 32.54
CA THR A 18 33.70 38.50 32.55
C THR A 18 32.70 37.75 31.69
N VAL A 19 33.05 37.58 30.41
CA VAL A 19 32.48 36.51 29.60
C VAL A 19 32.93 35.25 30.31
N THR A 20 32.16 34.78 31.28
CA THR A 20 32.25 33.39 31.71
C THR A 20 31.97 32.60 30.44
N PRO A 21 32.95 31.89 29.85
CA PRO A 21 32.62 30.97 28.78
C PRO A 21 31.56 30.06 29.37
N LEU A 22 30.35 30.13 28.81
CA LEU A 22 29.34 29.13 29.03
C LEU A 22 29.92 27.88 28.35
N PHE A 23 30.83 27.20 29.03
CA PHE A 23 31.14 25.82 28.75
C PHE A 23 29.83 25.10 28.99
N ALA A 24 29.03 24.98 27.93
CA ALA A 24 28.06 23.91 27.84
C ALA A 24 28.90 22.65 28.05
N GLN A 25 28.86 22.14 29.28
CA GLN A 25 29.47 20.88 29.63
C GLN A 25 28.73 19.86 28.78
N THR A 26 29.28 19.53 27.62
CA THR A 26 28.82 18.38 26.84
C THR A 26 28.94 17.21 27.79
N LYS A 27 27.80 16.75 28.31
CA LYS A 27 27.74 15.57 29.16
C LYS A 27 28.34 14.44 28.33
N ASP A 28 29.53 13.98 28.69
CA ASP A 28 30.18 12.87 28.01
C ASP A 28 29.18 11.71 27.97
N LEU A 29 28.90 11.21 26.76
CA LEU A 29 27.91 10.17 26.51
C LEU A 29 28.20 8.94 27.37
N LEU A 30 29.49 8.58 27.45
CA LEU A 30 30.00 7.45 28.21
C LEU A 30 30.57 7.91 29.56
N SER A 31 30.38 7.07 30.58
CA SER A 31 31.01 7.23 31.89
C SER A 31 32.54 7.04 31.81
N PRO A 32 33.29 7.51 32.82
CA PRO A 32 34.73 7.31 32.85
C PRO A 32 35.17 5.84 32.75
N SER A 33 34.46 4.91 33.41
CA SER A 33 34.78 3.48 33.36
C SER A 33 34.54 2.87 31.97
N GLU A 34 33.46 3.27 31.30
CA GLU A 34 33.16 2.83 29.93
C GLU A 34 34.17 3.35 28.91
N ASN A 35 34.55 4.63 29.03
CA ASN A 35 35.60 5.23 28.22
C ASN A 35 36.95 4.54 28.43
N LEU A 36 37.30 4.21 29.68
CA LEU A 36 38.51 3.45 29.99
C LEU A 36 38.45 2.03 29.40
N TRP A 37 37.30 1.37 29.47
CA TRP A 37 37.10 0.05 28.89
C TRP A 37 37.32 0.06 27.37
N LEU A 38 36.72 1.01 26.63
CA LEU A 38 36.94 1.14 25.19
C LEU A 38 38.42 1.41 24.87
N LYS A 39 39.04 2.37 25.57
CA LYS A 39 40.44 2.73 25.36
C LYS A 39 41.38 1.55 25.59
N SER A 40 41.11 0.72 26.60
CA SER A 40 41.90 -0.49 26.87
C SER A 40 41.87 -1.51 25.72
N ARG A 41 40.86 -1.42 24.85
CA ARG A 41 40.67 -2.25 23.66
C ARG A 41 40.96 -1.50 22.35
N ASN A 42 41.75 -0.42 22.41
CA ASN A 42 42.02 0.46 21.26
C ASN A 42 40.74 0.96 20.57
N ASN A 43 39.69 1.18 21.36
CA ASN A 43 38.34 1.54 20.93
C ASN A 43 37.74 0.56 19.91
N THR A 44 38.11 -0.73 19.95
CA THR A 44 37.64 -1.74 18.98
C THR A 44 36.62 -2.67 19.63
N ILE A 45 35.49 -2.89 18.93
CA ILE A 45 34.43 -3.84 19.28
C ILE A 45 34.39 -4.94 18.22
N VAL A 46 34.48 -6.20 18.65
CA VAL A 46 34.47 -7.36 17.75
C VAL A 46 33.03 -7.85 17.56
N VAL A 47 32.49 -7.63 16.36
CA VAL A 47 31.12 -8.00 16.01
C VAL A 47 31.14 -9.32 15.22
N TYR A 48 30.24 -10.24 15.56
CA TYR A 48 30.01 -11.49 14.86
C TYR A 48 28.71 -11.40 14.04
N PRO A 49 28.83 -11.25 12.71
CA PRO A 49 27.67 -11.22 11.81
C PRO A 49 27.13 -12.62 11.54
N GLU A 50 25.83 -12.70 11.32
CA GLU A 50 25.20 -13.86 10.69
C GLU A 50 25.38 -13.80 9.17
N GLU A 51 25.54 -14.95 8.51
CA GLU A 51 25.77 -15.00 7.07
C GLU A 51 24.51 -14.97 6.19
N ASN A 52 23.34 -15.37 6.72
CA ASN A 52 22.11 -15.49 5.94
C ASN A 52 20.82 -15.06 6.69
N ALA A 53 20.82 -13.86 7.27
CA ALA A 53 19.62 -13.25 7.87
C ALA A 53 19.29 -11.88 7.23
N PRO A 54 18.99 -11.81 5.92
CA PRO A 54 18.59 -10.56 5.30
C PRO A 54 17.19 -10.12 5.76
N PRO A 55 16.92 -8.81 5.88
CA PRO A 55 17.79 -7.69 5.51
C PRO A 55 18.76 -7.26 6.62
N TYR A 56 18.87 -8.01 7.71
CA TYR A 56 19.55 -7.62 8.94
C TYR A 56 21.06 -7.80 8.94
N SER A 57 21.52 -9.03 8.76
CA SER A 57 22.93 -9.41 8.69
C SER A 57 23.09 -10.54 7.70
N TYR A 58 23.82 -10.30 6.62
CA TYR A 58 24.10 -11.32 5.63
C TYR A 58 25.39 -11.01 4.88
N LYS A 59 25.97 -12.04 4.30
CA LYS A 59 27.23 -11.93 3.56
C LYS A 59 26.97 -11.42 2.14
N ASN A 60 27.68 -10.38 1.73
CA ASN A 60 27.64 -9.88 0.35
C ASN A 60 28.48 -10.74 -0.60
N THR A 61 28.45 -10.43 -1.90
CA THR A 61 29.20 -11.18 -2.93
C THR A 61 30.71 -11.13 -2.74
N ALA A 62 31.24 -10.13 -2.04
CA ALA A 62 32.65 -10.01 -1.69
C ALA A 62 33.02 -10.72 -0.37
N GLY A 63 32.05 -11.33 0.32
CA GLY A 63 32.27 -12.01 1.60
C GLY A 63 32.17 -11.11 2.84
N ASN A 64 31.88 -9.82 2.66
CA ASN A 64 31.77 -8.86 3.77
C ASN A 64 30.34 -8.85 4.33
N PRO A 65 30.16 -8.61 5.64
CA PRO A 65 28.85 -8.43 6.22
C PRO A 65 28.18 -7.15 5.70
N GLN A 66 26.87 -7.22 5.51
CA GLN A 66 26.01 -6.08 5.24
C GLN A 66 24.61 -6.31 5.83
N GLY A 67 23.83 -5.24 5.90
CA GLY A 67 22.42 -5.29 6.32
C GLY A 67 22.09 -4.23 7.35
N LEU A 68 20.83 -4.20 7.76
CA LEU A 68 20.28 -3.24 8.71
C LEU A 68 21.04 -3.23 10.03
N SER A 69 21.33 -4.41 10.60
CA SER A 69 22.04 -4.53 11.87
C SER A 69 23.49 -4.07 11.76
N ILE A 70 24.10 -4.26 10.59
CA ILE A 70 25.46 -3.80 10.28
C ILE A 70 25.48 -2.27 10.24
N ASP A 71 24.54 -1.65 9.54
CA ASP A 71 24.45 -0.19 9.50
C ASP A 71 24.13 0.42 10.89
N TYR A 72 23.28 -0.24 11.69
CA TYR A 72 23.01 0.18 13.07
C TYR A 72 24.29 0.13 13.92
N ILE A 73 25.08 -0.94 13.85
CA ILE A 73 26.27 -1.07 14.70
C ILE A 73 27.38 -0.10 14.29
N GLU A 74 27.50 0.23 13.00
CA GLU A 74 28.41 1.27 12.50
C GLU A 74 27.99 2.66 12.99
N LEU A 75 26.70 2.98 12.93
CA LEU A 75 26.19 4.26 13.44
C LEU A 75 26.38 4.37 14.96
N ILE A 76 26.14 3.28 15.70
CA ILE A 76 26.45 3.21 17.14
C ILE A 76 27.94 3.49 17.37
N ALA A 77 28.83 2.82 16.64
CA ALA A 77 30.27 2.98 16.75
C ALA A 77 30.70 4.44 16.53
N GLU A 78 30.13 5.13 15.55
CA GLU A 78 30.37 6.55 15.32
C GLU A 78 29.99 7.40 16.55
N LYS A 79 28.81 7.18 17.13
CA LYS A 79 28.33 7.95 18.30
C LYS A 79 29.18 7.75 19.54
N ILE A 80 29.76 6.56 19.72
CA ILE A 80 30.58 6.22 20.90
C ILE A 80 32.10 6.35 20.66
N GLY A 81 32.52 6.73 19.45
CA GLY A 81 33.93 6.85 19.09
C GLY A 81 34.67 5.51 19.02
N ALA A 82 33.97 4.42 18.68
CA ALA A 82 34.54 3.09 18.52
C ALA A 82 34.81 2.74 17.04
N LYS A 83 35.55 1.65 16.84
CA LYS A 83 35.79 0.98 15.56
C LYS A 83 35.18 -0.41 15.63
N ILE A 84 34.57 -0.85 14.53
CA ILE A 84 34.08 -2.21 14.42
C ILE A 84 35.12 -3.10 13.74
N GLN A 85 35.35 -4.26 14.34
CA GLN A 85 36.06 -5.37 13.71
C GLN A 85 35.07 -6.51 13.51
N TYR A 86 34.81 -6.87 12.25
CA TYR A 86 33.94 -8.00 11.94
C TYR A 86 34.69 -9.32 11.95
N LEU A 87 34.10 -10.33 12.59
CA LEU A 87 34.43 -11.73 12.32
C LEU A 87 33.81 -12.16 10.99
N THR A 88 34.33 -13.25 10.42
CA THR A 88 33.75 -13.84 9.21
C THR A 88 32.30 -14.23 9.48
N PRO A 89 31.32 -13.78 8.66
CA PRO A 89 29.94 -14.20 8.82
C PRO A 89 29.80 -15.73 8.81
N ARG A 90 28.97 -16.27 9.70
CA ARG A 90 28.67 -17.70 9.84
C ARG A 90 27.17 -17.95 10.03
N PRO A 91 26.66 -19.19 9.91
CA PRO A 91 25.28 -19.49 10.24
C PRO A 91 24.99 -19.21 11.72
N ALA A 92 23.74 -18.87 12.06
CA ALA A 92 23.32 -18.47 13.41
C ALA A 92 23.81 -19.41 14.52
N ASN A 93 23.69 -20.73 14.32
CA ASN A 93 24.12 -21.74 15.29
C ASN A 93 25.63 -21.66 15.59
N GLN A 94 26.47 -21.51 14.56
CA GLN A 94 27.91 -21.37 14.70
C GLN A 94 28.27 -20.03 15.38
N VAL A 95 27.57 -18.94 15.06
CA VAL A 95 27.73 -17.67 15.76
C VAL A 95 27.44 -17.86 17.26
N MET A 96 26.35 -18.54 17.62
CA MET A 96 26.00 -18.78 19.02
C MET A 96 27.02 -19.65 19.74
N GLU A 97 27.48 -20.74 19.13
CA GLU A 97 28.50 -21.61 19.69
C GLU A 97 29.83 -20.88 19.94
N ASP A 98 30.23 -20.03 19.00
CA ASP A 98 31.49 -19.30 19.08
C ASP A 98 31.43 -18.16 20.09
N ILE A 99 30.29 -17.50 20.22
CA ILE A 99 30.06 -16.45 21.21
C ILE A 99 30.10 -17.03 22.64
N GLN A 100 29.56 -18.23 22.85
CA GLN A 100 29.71 -18.94 24.13
C GLN A 100 31.15 -19.38 24.42
N LYS A 101 32.03 -19.40 23.41
CA LYS A 101 33.47 -19.68 23.52
C LYS A 101 34.30 -18.38 23.54
N ASP A 102 33.68 -17.24 23.84
CA ASP A 102 34.32 -15.92 23.94
C ASP A 102 35.05 -15.46 22.65
N LYS A 103 34.63 -15.92 21.46
CA LYS A 103 35.30 -15.55 20.20
C LYS A 103 34.91 -14.18 19.65
N GLY A 104 33.82 -13.58 20.14
CA GLY A 104 33.33 -12.27 19.71
C GLY A 104 32.66 -11.52 20.85
N ASP A 105 32.53 -10.20 20.71
CA ASP A 105 31.94 -9.35 21.74
C ASP A 105 30.45 -9.10 21.53
N VAL A 106 29.98 -9.15 20.27
CA VAL A 106 28.61 -8.77 19.90
C VAL A 106 28.04 -9.71 18.84
N VAL A 107 26.84 -10.22 19.08
CA VAL A 107 25.97 -10.85 18.07
C VAL A 107 25.20 -9.75 17.34
N ALA A 108 25.37 -9.65 16.01
CA ALA A 108 24.79 -8.55 15.22
C ALA A 108 23.25 -8.53 15.23
N ILE A 109 22.61 -9.70 15.21
CA ILE A 109 21.16 -9.84 15.27
C ILE A 109 20.78 -11.02 16.15
N ILE A 110 19.88 -10.75 17.09
CA ILE A 110 19.24 -11.78 17.89
C ILE A 110 17.92 -11.25 18.42
N THR A 111 16.89 -12.10 18.47
CA THR A 111 15.66 -11.79 19.21
C THR A 111 15.77 -12.40 20.61
N PRO A 112 15.59 -11.60 21.69
CA PRO A 112 15.66 -12.13 23.04
C PRO A 112 14.70 -13.30 23.29
N ASP A 113 15.22 -14.34 23.92
CA ASP A 113 14.45 -15.46 24.46
C ASP A 113 15.07 -15.97 25.77
N LYS A 114 14.30 -16.73 26.55
CA LYS A 114 14.67 -17.17 27.89
C LYS A 114 15.90 -18.07 27.93
N ASP A 115 16.17 -18.83 26.88
CA ASP A 115 17.30 -19.75 26.85
C ASP A 115 18.60 -18.97 26.59
N LYS A 116 18.54 -18.02 25.65
CA LYS A 116 19.67 -17.15 25.32
C LYS A 116 19.96 -16.10 26.41
N GLU A 117 18.94 -15.66 27.16
CA GLU A 117 19.09 -14.83 28.36
C GLU A 117 19.98 -15.46 29.45
N GLN A 118 20.26 -16.77 29.40
CA GLN A 118 21.13 -17.41 30.38
C GLN A 118 22.59 -16.95 30.24
N PHE A 119 23.06 -16.70 29.02
CA PHE A 119 24.45 -16.37 28.70
C PHE A 119 24.65 -15.04 27.96
N LEU A 120 23.58 -14.45 27.40
CA LEU A 120 23.60 -13.13 26.74
C LEU A 120 22.86 -12.07 27.56
N LEU A 121 23.30 -10.83 27.35
CA LEU A 121 22.57 -9.60 27.57
C LEU A 121 22.16 -9.03 26.22
N PHE A 122 21.11 -8.22 26.20
CA PHE A 122 20.60 -7.62 24.97
C PHE A 122 20.57 -6.10 25.11
N THR A 123 20.79 -5.38 24.01
CA THR A 123 20.39 -3.98 23.94
C THR A 123 18.87 -3.85 23.82
N GLU A 124 18.33 -2.63 23.88
CA GLU A 124 17.01 -2.38 23.29
C GLU A 124 16.98 -2.79 21.82
N ASN A 125 15.78 -3.17 21.35
CA ASN A 125 15.59 -3.55 19.96
C ASN A 125 15.64 -2.31 19.06
N TYR A 126 16.36 -2.41 17.93
CA TYR A 126 16.47 -1.28 16.99
C TYR A 126 15.29 -1.19 16.02
N ILE A 127 14.51 -2.28 15.87
CA ILE A 127 13.28 -2.35 15.11
C ILE A 127 12.33 -3.41 15.71
N THR A 128 11.04 -3.30 15.42
CA THR A 128 10.05 -4.35 15.69
C THR A 128 9.48 -4.80 14.36
N SER A 129 9.48 -6.11 14.09
CA SER A 129 8.98 -6.69 12.84
C SER A 129 7.99 -7.82 13.13
N PRO A 130 6.70 -7.67 12.78
CA PRO A 130 5.71 -8.72 13.00
C PRO A 130 6.04 -9.99 12.21
N ALA A 131 5.87 -11.16 12.84
CA ALA A 131 6.01 -12.45 12.19
C ALA A 131 4.72 -12.84 11.45
N VAL A 132 4.85 -13.05 10.14
CA VAL A 132 3.77 -13.37 9.21
C VAL A 132 3.79 -14.83 8.78
N ILE A 133 2.62 -15.30 8.34
CA ILE A 133 2.46 -16.61 7.72
C ILE A 133 2.45 -16.40 6.20
N VAL A 134 3.34 -17.09 5.50
CA VAL A 134 3.55 -16.99 4.06
C VAL A 134 3.13 -18.29 3.39
N VAL A 135 2.31 -18.20 2.34
CA VAL A 135 1.80 -19.34 1.56
C VAL A 135 1.94 -19.08 0.07
N ARG A 136 1.74 -20.11 -0.75
CA ARG A 136 1.65 -19.93 -2.22
C ARG A 136 0.49 -19.01 -2.60
N LYS A 137 0.63 -18.26 -3.70
CA LYS A 137 -0.42 -17.35 -4.19
C LYS A 137 -1.74 -18.06 -4.50
N ASP A 138 -1.70 -19.30 -4.97
CA ASP A 138 -2.86 -20.13 -5.30
C ASP A 138 -3.54 -20.79 -4.09
N TYR A 139 -3.04 -20.58 -2.87
CA TYR A 139 -3.62 -21.14 -1.66
C TYR A 139 -5.06 -20.65 -1.45
N GLN A 140 -6.00 -21.58 -1.24
CA GLN A 140 -7.45 -21.35 -1.33
C GLN A 140 -8.01 -20.27 -0.38
N LYS A 141 -7.44 -20.14 0.83
CA LYS A 141 -7.83 -19.11 1.79
C LYS A 141 -6.80 -17.99 1.80
N ASN A 142 -7.27 -16.76 1.58
CA ASN A 142 -6.42 -15.69 1.06
C ASN A 142 -5.74 -14.82 2.12
N THR A 143 -6.41 -14.51 3.24
CA THR A 143 -5.90 -13.55 4.24
C THR A 143 -6.50 -13.79 5.64
N GLY A 144 -5.89 -13.18 6.67
CA GLY A 144 -6.38 -13.20 8.06
C GLY A 144 -6.23 -14.54 8.77
N LEU A 145 -5.33 -15.41 8.31
CA LEU A 145 -5.05 -16.68 8.97
C LEU A 145 -4.25 -16.49 10.26
N THR A 146 -4.44 -17.41 11.19
CA THR A 146 -3.60 -17.59 12.37
C THR A 146 -2.99 -19.00 12.32
N LEU A 147 -1.97 -19.25 13.13
CA LEU A 147 -1.31 -20.57 13.20
C LEU A 147 -2.28 -21.71 13.52
N ASN A 148 -3.39 -21.44 14.22
CA ASN A 148 -4.44 -22.44 14.46
C ASN A 148 -5.06 -23.04 13.19
N TYR A 149 -5.05 -22.31 12.08
CA TYR A 149 -5.52 -22.82 10.78
C TYR A 149 -4.58 -23.89 10.20
N PHE A 150 -3.35 -23.95 10.69
CA PHE A 150 -2.30 -24.88 10.27
C PHE A 150 -2.09 -26.05 11.25
N ASN A 151 -3.06 -26.31 12.13
CA ASN A 151 -3.04 -27.53 12.94
C ASN A 151 -3.00 -28.77 12.03
N GLY A 152 -2.02 -29.66 12.25
CA GLY A 152 -1.77 -30.85 11.44
C GLY A 152 -1.11 -30.58 10.08
N LYS A 153 -0.75 -29.33 9.77
CA LYS A 153 -0.07 -28.92 8.54
C LYS A 153 1.41 -28.63 8.78
N ARG A 154 2.23 -28.79 7.74
CA ARG A 154 3.67 -28.54 7.78
C ARG A 154 3.94 -27.03 7.67
N VAL A 155 4.54 -26.46 8.71
CA VAL A 155 4.89 -25.04 8.76
C VAL A 155 6.40 -24.90 8.92
N GLY A 156 7.06 -24.30 7.94
CA GLY A 156 8.48 -24.00 7.94
C GLY A 156 8.82 -22.90 8.91
N VAL A 157 9.67 -23.20 9.89
CA VAL A 157 10.15 -22.26 10.92
C VAL A 157 11.66 -22.41 11.04
N VAL A 158 12.40 -21.29 11.08
CA VAL A 158 13.85 -21.33 11.30
C VAL A 158 14.14 -21.97 12.66
N ASN A 159 15.06 -22.93 12.67
CA ASN A 159 15.43 -23.70 13.87
C ASN A 159 16.15 -22.83 14.92
N ASP A 160 16.04 -23.21 16.20
CA ASP A 160 16.60 -22.53 17.36
C ASP A 160 16.17 -21.05 17.48
N SER A 161 15.05 -20.68 16.87
CA SER A 161 14.53 -19.32 16.85
C SER A 161 13.53 -19.05 17.99
N ALA A 162 13.43 -17.79 18.40
CA ALA A 162 12.43 -17.37 19.39
C ALA A 162 10.98 -17.65 18.92
N LEU A 163 10.74 -17.59 17.60
CA LEU A 163 9.45 -17.93 17.01
C LEU A 163 9.16 -19.44 17.14
N GLU A 164 10.14 -20.30 16.91
CA GLU A 164 9.98 -21.75 17.07
C GLU A 164 9.55 -22.10 18.51
N ALA A 165 10.26 -21.58 19.52
CA ALA A 165 9.92 -21.75 20.92
C ALA A 165 8.50 -21.24 21.22
N TYR A 166 8.13 -20.08 20.68
CA TYR A 166 6.78 -19.53 20.79
C TYR A 166 5.71 -20.45 20.17
N ILE A 167 5.94 -21.00 18.98
CA ILE A 167 5.00 -21.90 18.29
C ILE A 167 4.84 -23.22 19.05
N ARG A 168 5.94 -23.82 19.52
CA ARG A 168 5.89 -25.09 20.29
C ARG A 168 5.03 -24.97 21.55
N ILE A 169 5.08 -23.81 22.22
CA ILE A 169 4.32 -23.56 23.45
C ILE A 169 2.85 -23.25 23.14
N ASN A 170 2.58 -22.35 22.19
CA ASN A 170 1.24 -21.77 21.99
C ASN A 170 0.39 -22.51 20.94
N TYR A 171 1.02 -23.25 20.03
CA TYR A 171 0.37 -23.95 18.93
C TYR A 171 0.90 -25.40 18.77
N PRO A 172 0.80 -26.25 19.81
CA PRO A 172 1.44 -27.58 19.84
C PRO A 172 0.90 -28.59 18.80
N ARG A 173 -0.18 -28.23 18.08
CA ARG A 173 -0.75 -29.06 17.00
C ARG A 173 -0.23 -28.67 15.61
N VAL A 174 0.53 -27.60 15.48
CA VAL A 174 1.23 -27.25 14.24
C VAL A 174 2.42 -28.20 14.08
N VAL A 175 2.60 -28.75 12.88
CA VAL A 175 3.77 -29.58 12.58
C VAL A 175 4.89 -28.64 12.12
N ILE A 176 5.83 -28.36 13.02
CA ILE A 176 7.00 -27.54 12.69
C ILE A 176 7.93 -28.36 11.79
N ASP A 177 8.26 -27.76 10.66
CA ASP A 177 9.31 -28.21 9.76
C ASP A 177 10.50 -27.27 9.93
N GLU A 178 11.60 -27.77 10.49
CA GLU A 178 12.75 -26.96 10.87
C GLU A 178 13.55 -26.55 9.63
N MET A 179 13.75 -25.24 9.46
CA MET A 179 14.46 -24.65 8.33
C MET A 179 15.78 -24.07 8.80
N THR A 180 16.80 -24.13 7.94
CA THR A 180 18.10 -23.49 8.23
C THR A 180 18.05 -21.98 8.04
N ASP A 181 17.21 -21.48 7.14
CA ASP A 181 16.98 -20.06 6.88
C ASP A 181 15.63 -19.80 6.18
N ASP A 182 15.28 -18.53 6.10
CA ASP A 182 14.03 -18.05 5.49
C ASP A 182 13.96 -18.30 3.98
N GLU A 183 15.08 -18.30 3.28
CA GLU A 183 15.12 -18.51 1.83
C GLU A 183 14.68 -19.94 1.49
N ILE A 184 15.26 -20.93 2.18
CA ILE A 184 14.90 -22.34 2.03
C ILE A 184 13.42 -22.56 2.40
N SER A 185 12.95 -21.93 3.48
CA SER A 185 11.54 -22.00 3.89
C SER A 185 10.59 -21.54 2.78
N LEU A 186 10.90 -20.42 2.13
CA LEU A 186 10.10 -19.92 1.01
C LEU A 186 10.18 -20.80 -0.24
N GLN A 187 11.37 -21.33 -0.56
CA GLN A 187 11.54 -22.26 -1.68
C GLN A 187 10.65 -23.50 -1.49
N GLN A 188 10.64 -24.08 -0.28
CA GLN A 188 9.80 -25.23 0.03
C GLN A 188 8.30 -24.93 -0.05
N VAL A 189 7.86 -23.72 0.36
CA VAL A 189 6.47 -23.28 0.14
C VAL A 189 6.13 -23.26 -1.34
N VAL A 190 7.00 -22.68 -2.17
CA VAL A 190 6.80 -22.59 -3.62
C VAL A 190 6.76 -23.97 -4.28
N LEU A 191 7.64 -24.88 -3.85
CA LEU A 191 7.70 -26.26 -4.36
C LEU A 191 6.54 -27.15 -3.91
N GLY A 192 5.78 -26.73 -2.90
CA GLY A 192 4.68 -27.54 -2.38
C GLY A 192 5.07 -28.55 -1.32
N GLU A 193 6.29 -28.49 -0.82
CA GLU A 193 6.81 -29.40 0.18
C GLU A 193 6.23 -29.10 1.57
N ILE A 194 6.00 -27.82 1.87
CA ILE A 194 5.34 -27.36 3.11
C ILE A 194 4.09 -26.51 2.80
N ASP A 195 3.20 -26.41 3.78
CA ASP A 195 1.92 -25.68 3.65
C ASP A 195 2.09 -24.17 3.84
N ALA A 196 3.02 -23.77 4.71
CA ALA A 196 3.34 -22.37 4.98
C ALA A 196 4.77 -22.21 5.48
N ALA A 197 5.32 -21.02 5.31
CA ALA A 197 6.53 -20.55 5.96
C ALA A 197 6.17 -19.46 6.97
N THR A 198 7.00 -19.27 7.99
CA THR A 198 6.90 -18.12 8.90
C THR A 198 8.19 -17.34 8.93
N MET A 199 8.09 -16.02 8.86
CA MET A 199 9.19 -15.07 8.96
C MET A 199 8.65 -13.69 9.27
N ASP A 200 9.52 -12.73 9.56
CA ASP A 200 9.09 -11.35 9.77
C ASP A 200 8.84 -10.59 8.44
N VAL A 201 8.09 -9.49 8.51
CA VAL A 201 7.73 -8.67 7.33
C VAL A 201 8.95 -8.07 6.63
N ALA A 202 10.00 -7.70 7.37
CA ALA A 202 11.21 -7.12 6.80
C ALA A 202 12.00 -8.15 5.99
N SER A 203 12.14 -9.37 6.53
CA SER A 203 12.76 -10.52 5.82
C SER A 203 11.98 -10.87 4.56
N LEU A 204 10.64 -10.98 4.65
CA LEU A 204 9.80 -11.22 3.47
C LEU A 204 9.93 -10.11 2.43
N SER A 205 9.92 -8.85 2.86
CA SER A 205 10.09 -7.67 2.00
C SER A 205 11.40 -7.75 1.18
N TYR A 206 12.50 -8.14 1.83
CA TYR A 206 13.77 -8.35 1.16
C TYR A 206 13.66 -9.40 0.04
N PHE A 207 13.13 -10.58 0.32
CA PHE A 207 13.02 -11.66 -0.66
C PHE A 207 12.08 -11.32 -1.82
N LEU A 208 10.98 -10.61 -1.54
CA LEU A 208 10.06 -10.12 -2.57
C LEU A 208 10.72 -9.07 -3.47
N SER A 209 11.53 -8.16 -2.91
CA SER A 209 12.22 -7.11 -3.67
C SER A 209 13.23 -7.66 -4.66
N LYS A 210 13.83 -8.82 -4.37
CA LYS A 210 14.81 -9.49 -5.22
C LYS A 210 14.18 -10.32 -6.36
N GLN A 211 12.86 -10.24 -6.53
CA GLN A 211 12.08 -11.03 -7.51
C GLN A 211 12.26 -12.55 -7.39
N VAL A 212 12.85 -13.04 -6.28
CA VAL A 212 13.18 -14.46 -6.12
C VAL A 212 11.90 -15.28 -6.00
N LEU A 213 10.80 -14.70 -5.50
CA LEU A 213 9.62 -15.47 -5.09
C LEU A 213 8.30 -14.72 -5.32
N SER A 214 8.01 -14.35 -6.56
CA SER A 214 6.70 -13.74 -6.93
C SER A 214 5.50 -14.69 -6.76
N SER A 215 5.72 -15.95 -6.40
CA SER A 215 4.70 -17.00 -6.25
C SER A 215 4.15 -17.14 -4.83
N VAL A 216 4.56 -16.31 -3.86
CA VAL A 216 4.05 -16.35 -2.48
C VAL A 216 3.21 -15.13 -2.11
N LYS A 217 2.44 -15.23 -1.04
CA LYS A 217 1.64 -14.15 -0.43
C LYS A 217 1.60 -14.28 1.09
N ILE A 218 1.37 -13.15 1.78
CA ILE A 218 1.05 -13.15 3.22
C ILE A 218 -0.38 -13.67 3.40
N ALA A 219 -0.54 -14.77 4.14
CA ALA A 219 -1.84 -15.34 4.48
C ALA A 219 -2.37 -14.83 5.83
N GLY A 220 -1.50 -14.36 6.71
CA GLY A 220 -1.90 -13.93 8.05
C GLY A 220 -0.73 -13.65 8.99
N SER A 221 -1.02 -13.63 10.28
CA SER A 221 -0.05 -13.33 11.34
C SER A 221 0.10 -14.52 12.27
N THR A 222 1.31 -14.71 12.79
CA THR A 222 1.59 -15.71 13.83
C THR A 222 1.18 -15.23 15.24
N GLY A 223 1.02 -13.90 15.43
CA GLY A 223 0.86 -13.27 16.74
C GLY A 223 2.19 -13.00 17.47
N PHE A 224 3.33 -13.34 16.86
CA PHE A 224 4.66 -13.05 17.38
C PHE A 224 5.25 -11.80 16.72
N GLU A 225 6.10 -11.08 17.45
CA GLU A 225 6.88 -9.95 16.94
C GLU A 225 8.36 -10.22 17.17
N TYR A 226 9.14 -10.16 16.10
CA TYR A 226 10.58 -10.12 16.21
C TYR A 226 11.01 -8.76 16.76
N LYS A 227 11.94 -8.80 17.70
CA LYS A 227 12.55 -7.61 18.30
C LYS A 227 14.08 -7.71 18.17
N PRO A 228 14.62 -7.59 16.94
CA PRO A 228 16.05 -7.68 16.70
C PRO A 228 16.83 -6.70 17.58
N SER A 229 17.78 -7.25 18.31
CA SER A 229 18.65 -6.56 19.26
C SER A 229 20.10 -7.01 19.03
N PHE A 230 21.05 -6.30 19.62
CA PHE A 230 22.44 -6.78 19.71
C PHE A 230 22.58 -7.69 20.93
N GLY A 231 23.23 -8.83 20.77
CA GLY A 231 23.52 -9.77 21.87
C GLY A 231 24.94 -9.60 22.37
N ILE A 232 25.14 -9.55 23.69
CA ILE A 232 26.45 -9.35 24.33
C ILE A 232 26.67 -10.44 25.37
N PRO A 233 27.80 -11.15 25.37
CA PRO A 233 28.16 -12.08 26.44
C PRO A 233 28.06 -11.44 27.83
N LYS A 234 27.45 -12.15 28.79
CA LYS A 234 27.25 -11.63 30.17
C LYS A 234 28.54 -11.25 30.90
N ASN A 235 29.66 -11.89 30.57
CA ASN A 235 30.98 -11.56 31.11
C ASN A 235 31.51 -10.19 30.63
N ILE A 236 30.87 -9.55 29.65
CA ILE A 236 31.22 -8.22 29.12
C ILE A 236 30.05 -7.23 29.28
N SER A 237 29.38 -7.24 30.43
CA SER A 237 28.18 -6.42 30.68
C SER A 237 28.37 -4.91 30.49
N ILE A 238 29.59 -4.39 30.70
CA ILE A 238 29.91 -2.99 30.43
C ILE A 238 29.73 -2.61 28.95
N LEU A 239 29.95 -3.55 28.02
CA LEU A 239 29.75 -3.32 26.60
C LEU A 239 28.26 -3.15 26.27
N GLN A 240 27.37 -3.90 26.93
CA GLN A 240 25.92 -3.71 26.72
C GLN A 240 25.53 -2.26 27.05
N SER A 241 25.98 -1.71 28.18
CA SER A 241 25.71 -0.31 28.57
C SER A 241 26.28 0.70 27.56
N ILE A 242 27.48 0.43 27.02
CA ILE A 242 28.10 1.27 25.98
C ILE A 242 27.25 1.27 24.71
N LEU A 243 26.85 0.09 24.22
CA LEU A 243 26.04 -0.04 23.02
C LEU A 243 24.65 0.57 23.21
N GLU A 244 24.04 0.41 24.39
CA GLU A 244 22.75 1.02 24.74
C GLU A 244 22.82 2.55 24.66
N LYS A 245 23.89 3.15 25.20
CA LYS A 245 24.11 4.59 25.12
C LYS A 245 24.30 5.04 23.69
N GLY A 246 25.06 4.31 22.88
CA GLY A 246 25.20 4.62 21.46
C GLY A 246 23.88 4.50 20.70
N LEU A 247 23.11 3.44 20.93
CA LEU A 247 21.79 3.21 20.32
C LEU A 247 20.79 4.32 20.68
N SER A 248 20.85 4.83 21.91
CA SER A 248 20.01 5.96 22.37
C SER A 248 20.28 7.27 21.62
N GLN A 249 21.45 7.41 20.99
CA GLN A 249 21.81 8.58 20.19
C GLN A 249 21.34 8.49 18.73
N ILE A 250 20.77 7.35 18.31
CA ILE A 250 20.24 7.20 16.96
C ILE A 250 18.86 7.83 16.89
N SER A 251 18.78 8.94 16.15
CA SER A 251 17.56 9.74 16.00
C SER A 251 16.48 8.97 15.25
N SER A 252 15.21 9.34 15.46
CA SER A 252 14.09 8.76 14.69
C SER A 252 14.24 8.98 13.17
N SER A 253 14.91 10.06 12.76
CA SER A 253 15.21 10.33 11.35
C SER A 253 16.22 9.32 10.80
N ASP A 254 17.30 9.04 11.53
CA ASP A 254 18.28 8.03 11.14
C ASP A 254 17.65 6.64 11.08
N ARG A 255 16.82 6.29 12.06
CA ARG A 255 16.06 5.02 12.07
C ARG A 255 15.17 4.88 10.84
N ALA A 256 14.49 5.97 10.44
CA ALA A 256 13.66 5.97 9.24
C ALA A 256 14.49 5.76 7.97
N LEU A 257 15.63 6.44 7.83
CA LEU A 257 16.55 6.28 6.69
C LEU A 257 17.10 4.85 6.59
N LEU A 258 17.49 4.26 7.72
CA LEU A 258 17.94 2.87 7.77
C LEU A 258 16.82 1.89 7.38
N THR A 259 15.60 2.14 7.87
CA THR A 259 14.41 1.34 7.52
C THR A 259 14.13 1.42 6.03
N GLU A 260 14.10 2.62 5.45
CA GLU A 260 13.83 2.85 4.03
C GLU A 260 14.89 2.20 3.13
N LYS A 261 16.17 2.24 3.53
CA LYS A 261 17.27 1.61 2.79
C LYS A 261 17.12 0.10 2.66
N TRP A 262 16.64 -0.56 3.71
CA TRP A 262 16.69 -2.03 3.82
C TRP A 262 15.35 -2.73 3.69
N ILE A 263 14.24 -2.05 3.99
CA ILE A 263 12.90 -2.63 4.06
C ILE A 263 12.03 -1.97 2.99
N VAL A 264 11.89 -2.68 1.86
CA VAL A 264 11.03 -2.27 0.75
C VAL A 264 9.62 -2.75 1.05
N VAL A 265 8.75 -1.91 1.58
CA VAL A 265 7.32 -2.26 1.68
C VAL A 265 6.83 -2.49 0.25
N PRO A 266 6.47 -3.72 -0.14
CA PRO A 266 5.89 -3.96 -1.45
C PRO A 266 4.67 -3.05 -1.50
N GLU A 267 4.64 -2.13 -2.47
CA GLU A 267 3.46 -1.32 -2.71
C GLU A 267 2.32 -2.33 -2.83
N GLN A 268 1.45 -2.39 -1.80
CA GLN A 268 0.25 -3.17 -1.93
C GLN A 268 -0.35 -2.65 -3.22
N GLU A 269 -0.64 -3.54 -4.18
CA GLU A 269 -1.50 -3.16 -5.29
C GLU A 269 -2.69 -2.46 -4.64
N LYS A 270 -2.66 -1.12 -4.63
CA LYS A 270 -3.86 -0.32 -4.53
C LYS A 270 -4.63 -0.93 -5.65
N LYS A 271 -5.66 -1.71 -5.29
CA LYS A 271 -6.57 -2.33 -6.22
C LYS A 271 -7.08 -1.16 -7.05
N GLU A 272 -6.39 -0.88 -8.15
CA GLU A 272 -6.63 0.28 -8.97
C GLU A 272 -7.94 -0.07 -9.65
N ASN A 273 -9.01 0.38 -9.01
CA ASN A 273 -10.19 0.86 -9.65
C ASN A 273 -10.86 -0.15 -10.58
N SER A 274 -11.60 -1.08 -9.95
CA SER A 274 -12.80 -1.61 -10.59
C SER A 274 -13.62 -0.44 -11.15
N LEU A 275 -14.20 -0.60 -12.34
CA LEU A 275 -15.04 0.37 -13.06
C LEU A 275 -15.87 1.33 -12.17
N PHE A 276 -16.34 0.85 -11.01
CA PHE A 276 -17.06 1.63 -9.99
C PHE A 276 -16.37 2.92 -9.51
N SER A 277 -15.06 2.96 -9.30
CA SER A 277 -14.41 4.21 -8.81
C SER A 277 -14.18 5.23 -9.93
N ALA A 278 -13.99 4.78 -11.18
CA ALA A 278 -14.02 5.65 -12.36
C ALA A 278 -15.42 6.23 -12.62
N ILE A 279 -16.48 5.47 -12.32
CA ILE A 279 -17.87 5.95 -12.38
C ILE A 279 -18.13 7.00 -11.27
N GLN A 280 -17.52 6.85 -10.10
CA GLN A 280 -17.72 7.78 -8.98
C GLN A 280 -17.01 9.13 -9.17
N SER A 281 -15.81 9.15 -9.77
CA SER A 281 -15.09 10.40 -10.08
C SER A 281 -15.64 11.14 -11.29
N ASN A 282 -16.42 10.48 -12.15
CA ASN A 282 -16.95 11.03 -13.40
C ASN A 282 -18.48 10.96 -13.52
N SER A 283 -19.19 10.94 -12.40
CA SER A 283 -20.66 10.85 -12.35
C SER A 283 -21.37 11.89 -13.23
N GLY A 284 -20.81 13.09 -13.35
CA GLY A 284 -21.32 14.13 -14.25
C GLY A 284 -21.29 13.75 -15.73
N VAL A 285 -20.27 13.03 -16.19
CA VAL A 285 -20.10 12.63 -17.60
C VAL A 285 -21.10 11.53 -17.97
N VAL A 286 -21.34 10.57 -17.06
CA VAL A 286 -22.33 9.50 -17.25
C VAL A 286 -23.74 10.08 -17.35
N ILE A 287 -24.08 11.05 -16.49
CA ILE A 287 -25.35 11.76 -16.54
C ILE A 287 -25.49 12.52 -17.87
N LEU A 288 -24.42 13.14 -18.36
CA LEU A 288 -24.41 13.88 -19.63
C LEU A 288 -24.70 12.98 -20.83
N TYR A 289 -24.08 11.79 -20.91
CA TYR A 289 -24.37 10.80 -21.95
C TYR A 289 -25.78 10.22 -21.84
N ALA A 290 -26.28 9.99 -20.62
CA ALA A 290 -27.64 9.53 -20.39
C ALA A 290 -28.67 10.58 -20.84
N LEU A 291 -28.46 11.87 -20.52
CA LEU A 291 -29.31 12.97 -20.97
C LEU A 291 -29.23 13.17 -22.49
N PHE A 292 -28.05 13.02 -23.09
CA PHE A 292 -27.88 13.07 -24.54
C PHE A 292 -28.63 11.93 -25.23
N GLY A 293 -28.51 10.70 -24.72
CA GLY A 293 -29.27 9.55 -25.21
C GLY A 293 -30.78 9.72 -25.06
N LEU A 294 -31.23 10.23 -23.91
CA LEU A 294 -32.64 10.58 -23.69
C LEU A 294 -33.13 11.63 -24.70
N GLY A 295 -32.31 12.66 -24.97
CA GLY A 295 -32.60 13.68 -25.97
C GLY A 295 -32.75 13.10 -27.38
N ILE A 296 -31.87 12.18 -27.78
CA ILE A 296 -31.99 11.48 -29.07
C ILE A 296 -33.28 10.67 -29.13
N ILE A 297 -33.62 9.93 -28.06
CA ILE A 297 -34.85 9.14 -27.99
C ILE A 297 -36.08 10.06 -28.11
N ILE A 298 -36.10 11.18 -27.38
CA ILE A 298 -37.19 12.17 -27.47
C ILE A 298 -37.31 12.70 -28.90
N VAL A 299 -36.20 13.06 -29.56
CA VAL A 299 -36.21 13.53 -30.95
C VAL A 299 -36.74 12.45 -31.90
N ILE A 300 -36.36 11.19 -31.72
CA ILE A 300 -36.87 10.07 -32.51
C ILE A 300 -38.38 9.90 -32.30
N LEU A 301 -38.86 9.96 -31.05
CA LEU A 301 -40.28 9.86 -30.72
C LEU A 301 -41.09 11.03 -31.28
N LEU A 302 -40.57 12.26 -31.20
CA LEU A 302 -41.18 13.45 -31.79
C LEU A 302 -41.22 13.36 -33.31
N ARG A 303 -40.14 12.89 -33.97
CA ARG A 303 -40.12 12.66 -35.41
C ARG A 303 -41.12 11.57 -35.83
N ARG A 304 -41.22 10.48 -35.07
CA ARG A 304 -42.21 9.42 -35.32
C ARG A 304 -43.63 9.96 -35.19
N ARG A 305 -43.93 10.71 -34.12
CA ARG A 305 -45.24 11.33 -33.90
C ARG A 305 -45.57 12.37 -34.97
N HIS A 306 -44.60 13.19 -35.36
CA HIS A 306 -44.78 14.19 -36.41
C HIS A 306 -45.06 13.53 -37.77
N ARG A 307 -44.33 12.47 -38.12
CA ARG A 307 -44.61 11.68 -39.35
C ARG A 307 -46.03 11.10 -39.35
N SER A 308 -46.50 10.53 -38.24
CA SER A 308 -47.88 10.02 -38.16
C SER A 308 -48.92 11.13 -38.27
N PHE A 309 -48.63 12.32 -37.73
CA PHE A 309 -49.54 13.45 -37.78
C PHE A 309 -49.61 14.06 -39.20
N VAL A 310 -48.46 14.23 -39.86
CA VAL A 310 -48.38 14.68 -41.26
C VAL A 310 -49.14 13.72 -42.19
N ALA A 311 -48.98 12.40 -42.02
CA ALA A 311 -49.74 11.41 -42.79
C ALA A 311 -51.26 11.57 -42.63
N SER A 312 -51.73 11.90 -41.42
CA SER A 312 -53.16 12.14 -41.17
C SER A 312 -53.70 13.41 -41.84
N TYR A 313 -52.87 14.45 -42.02
CA TYR A 313 -53.25 15.64 -42.78
C TYR A 313 -53.33 15.38 -44.27
N PHE A 314 -52.39 14.63 -44.83
CA PHE A 314 -52.43 14.27 -46.24
C PHE A 314 -53.68 13.44 -46.58
N LYS A 315 -54.03 12.46 -45.72
CA LYS A 315 -55.27 11.70 -45.90
C LYS A 315 -56.51 12.59 -45.86
N LYS A 316 -56.61 13.51 -44.88
CA LYS A 316 -57.73 14.47 -44.83
C LYS A 316 -57.78 15.38 -46.05
N ALA A 317 -56.64 15.80 -46.58
CA ALA A 317 -56.59 16.64 -47.79
C ALA A 317 -57.05 15.86 -49.04
N GLU A 318 -56.74 14.58 -49.11
CA GLU A 318 -57.23 13.65 -50.15
C GLU A 318 -58.75 13.46 -50.04
N ASP A 319 -59.26 13.13 -48.84
CA ASP A 319 -60.69 12.99 -48.57
C ASP A 319 -61.47 14.29 -48.93
N ILE A 320 -60.91 15.48 -48.63
CA ILE A 320 -61.51 16.78 -48.97
C ILE A 320 -61.55 17.00 -50.49
N ASN A 321 -60.51 16.59 -51.21
CA ASN A 321 -60.49 16.72 -52.67
C ASN A 321 -61.50 15.77 -53.33
N GLU A 322 -61.65 14.54 -52.82
CA GLU A 322 -62.65 13.58 -53.30
C GLU A 322 -64.07 14.11 -53.07
N LEU A 323 -64.38 14.60 -51.87
CA LEU A 323 -65.65 15.26 -51.56
C LEU A 323 -65.91 16.47 -52.46
N ARG A 324 -64.87 17.28 -52.74
CA ARG A 324 -64.99 18.44 -53.64
C ARG A 324 -65.33 18.00 -55.07
N THR A 325 -64.74 16.91 -55.55
CA THR A 325 -65.07 16.37 -56.87
C THR A 325 -66.48 15.80 -56.92
N GLU A 326 -66.95 15.15 -55.85
CA GLU A 326 -68.31 14.63 -55.75
C GLU A 326 -69.34 15.75 -55.72
N VAL A 327 -69.13 16.78 -54.88
CA VAL A 327 -69.98 17.98 -54.82
C VAL A 327 -70.06 18.67 -56.19
N SER A 328 -68.93 18.84 -56.89
CA SER A 328 -68.93 19.42 -58.23
C SER A 328 -69.67 18.54 -59.26
N GLY A 329 -69.62 17.21 -59.10
CA GLY A 329 -70.43 16.28 -59.89
C GLY A 329 -71.93 16.45 -59.63
N LEU A 330 -72.33 16.55 -58.36
CA LEU A 330 -73.72 16.76 -57.95
C LEU A 330 -74.27 18.10 -58.42
N GLU A 331 -73.49 19.18 -58.36
CA GLU A 331 -73.88 20.49 -58.91
C GLU A 331 -74.22 20.39 -60.41
N LYS A 332 -73.38 19.70 -61.20
CA LYS A 332 -73.65 19.48 -62.63
C LYS A 332 -74.92 18.67 -62.87
N VAL A 333 -75.18 17.65 -62.05
CA VAL A 333 -76.42 16.85 -62.16
C VAL A 333 -77.64 17.69 -61.80
N ASN A 334 -77.55 18.51 -60.75
CA ASN A 334 -78.62 19.42 -60.37
C ASN A 334 -78.92 20.45 -61.47
N ASP A 335 -77.89 21.00 -62.12
CA ASP A 335 -78.04 21.90 -63.26
C ASP A 335 -78.71 21.21 -64.47
N MET A 336 -78.37 19.95 -64.74
CA MET A 336 -79.02 19.15 -65.79
C MET A 336 -80.49 18.87 -65.46
N LEU A 337 -80.80 18.46 -64.23
CA LEU A 337 -82.18 18.24 -63.79
C LEU A 337 -83.01 19.53 -63.83
N ALA A 338 -82.44 20.66 -63.41
CA ALA A 338 -83.09 21.96 -63.51
C ALA A 338 -83.43 22.33 -64.97
N LYS A 339 -82.56 21.95 -65.92
CA LYS A 339 -82.80 22.12 -67.34
C LYS A 339 -83.91 21.18 -67.85
N GLU A 340 -83.87 19.90 -67.50
CA GLU A 340 -84.92 18.92 -67.88
C GLU A 340 -86.29 19.31 -67.31
N ILE A 341 -86.37 19.70 -66.04
CA ILE A 341 -87.62 20.18 -65.43
C ILE A 341 -88.17 21.39 -66.20
N LYS A 342 -87.30 22.30 -66.63
CA LYS A 342 -87.70 23.46 -67.44
C LYS A 342 -88.23 23.05 -68.82
N GLU A 343 -87.62 22.04 -69.44
CA GLU A 343 -88.08 21.47 -70.71
C GLU A 343 -89.42 20.74 -70.57
N VAL A 344 -89.57 19.90 -69.54
CA VAL A 344 -90.84 19.21 -69.23
C VAL A 344 -91.95 20.20 -68.93
N LYS A 345 -91.68 21.24 -68.14
CA LYS A 345 -92.66 22.28 -67.83
C LYS A 345 -93.08 23.07 -69.06
N ALA A 346 -92.14 23.38 -69.95
CA ALA A 346 -92.44 24.01 -71.23
C ALA A 346 -93.29 23.10 -72.14
N GLU A 347 -93.10 21.78 -72.09
CA GLU A 347 -93.91 20.82 -72.83
C GLU A 347 -95.29 20.62 -72.20
N GLU A 348 -95.40 20.63 -70.86
CA GLU A 348 -96.67 20.62 -70.13
C GLU A 348 -97.49 21.88 -70.46
N ASP A 349 -96.86 23.07 -70.46
CA ASP A 349 -97.50 24.32 -70.87
C ASP A 349 -98.02 24.23 -72.33
N ARG A 350 -97.24 23.65 -73.25
CA ARG A 350 -97.68 23.40 -74.64
C ARG A 350 -98.85 22.43 -74.74
N ILE A 351 -98.84 21.35 -73.97
CA ILE A 351 -99.94 20.39 -73.93
C ILE A 351 -101.19 21.06 -73.37
N GLN A 352 -101.06 21.87 -72.31
CA GLN A 352 -102.17 22.60 -71.71
C GLN A 352 -102.77 23.64 -72.67
N GLU A 353 -101.95 24.37 -73.44
CA GLU A 353 -102.42 25.24 -74.53
C GLU A 353 -103.16 24.44 -75.61
N LYS A 354 -102.67 23.24 -75.95
CA LYS A 354 -103.29 22.37 -76.94
C LYS A 354 -104.63 21.80 -76.46
N ILE A 355 -104.74 21.43 -75.19
CA ILE A 355 -106.00 21.03 -74.55
C ILE A 355 -107.00 22.20 -74.55
N ASN A 356 -106.56 23.40 -74.17
CA ASN A 356 -107.41 24.60 -74.16
C ASN A 356 -107.89 25.01 -75.57
N SER A 357 -107.14 24.70 -76.62
CA SER A 357 -107.54 24.98 -78.02
C SER A 357 -108.47 23.91 -78.64
N LEU A 358 -108.56 22.72 -78.04
CA LEU A 358 -109.51 21.66 -78.43
C LEU A 358 -110.87 21.74 -77.70
N GLY A 359 -110.96 22.57 -76.66
CA GLY A 359 -112.19 22.83 -75.88
C GLY A 359 -113.00 24.06 -76.31
N LYS A 360 -112.66 24.68 -77.44
CA LYS A 360 -113.42 25.71 -78.15
C LYS A 360 -113.88 25.16 -79.48
#